data_AF-A0A315TI72-F1
#
_entry.id   AF-A0A315TI72-F1
#
_cell.length_a   1.000
_cell.length_b   1.000
_cell.length_c   1.000
_cell.angle_alpha   90.00
_cell.angle_beta   90.00
_cell.angle_gamma   90.00
#
_symmetry.space_group_name_H-M   'P 1'
#
loop_
_entity.id
_entity.type
_entity.pdbx_description
1 polymer ?
#
loop_
_entity_poly.entity_id
_entity_poly.type
_entity_poly.pdbx_seq_one_letter_code
_entity_poly.pdbx_strand_id
1 'polypeptide(L)'
;MSYSCQAAGTPVILADSSGAGVTTSVPANGPLPASCTALSAPVPTSTGTAKVGSTLTAVPGTWGPAPVALTYQWKANGVAITGATAAIYKIAAAQLGKTLTVTVTGTKTGYTTKSKTATATAAVAPGTLGPAPVPTITGTAKVGSTLTAVPGTWGPAPVVLTYQWKANGVAITGATAAIYKIAAAQLGKTLTVTVTGTKAGYTTKSKTSAATVQIV
;
A
#
# COMPACT_ATOMS: atom_id res chain seq x y z
N MET A 1 -31.72 32.20 5.77
CA MET A 1 -31.84 30.87 6.41
C MET A 1 -31.29 29.81 5.47
N SER A 2 -30.19 29.15 5.84
CA SER A 2 -29.69 27.98 5.10
C SER A 2 -30.32 26.74 5.74
N TYR A 3 -31.32 26.15 5.09
CA TYR A 3 -31.95 24.93 5.58
C TYR A 3 -31.02 23.74 5.31
N SER A 4 -30.43 23.19 6.36
CA SER A 4 -29.69 21.92 6.30
C SER A 4 -30.68 20.75 6.39
N CYS A 5 -30.61 19.84 5.43
CA CYS A 5 -31.39 18.61 5.39
C CYS A 5 -31.06 17.69 6.58
N GLN A 6 -32.05 17.33 7.40
CA GLN A 6 -31.89 16.33 8.47
C GLN A 6 -32.36 14.94 8.00
N ALA A 7 -31.67 13.90 8.49
CA ALA A 7 -32.03 12.51 8.21
C ALA A 7 -33.42 12.19 8.78
N ALA A 8 -34.23 11.48 7.99
CA ALA A 8 -35.57 11.05 8.40
C ALA A 8 -35.50 10.23 9.70
N GLY A 9 -36.22 10.68 10.74
CA GLY A 9 -36.42 9.92 11.97
C GLY A 9 -35.66 10.39 13.22
N THR A 10 -34.96 11.53 13.19
CA THR A 10 -34.41 12.14 14.42
C THR A 10 -35.37 13.19 14.98
N PRO A 11 -35.87 13.05 16.22
CA PRO A 11 -36.65 14.11 16.86
C PRO A 11 -35.76 15.35 17.03
N VAL A 12 -36.25 16.50 16.58
CA VAL A 12 -35.56 17.78 16.75
C VAL A 12 -35.73 18.23 18.20
N ILE A 13 -34.65 18.17 18.99
CA ILE A 13 -34.59 18.88 20.28
C ILE A 13 -34.01 20.26 20.00
N LEU A 14 -34.85 21.29 20.01
CA LEU A 14 -34.41 22.68 20.06
C LEU A 14 -34.18 23.03 21.53
N ALA A 15 -32.92 23.20 21.94
CA ALA A 15 -32.62 23.85 23.21
C ALA A 15 -32.58 25.37 22.96
N ASP A 16 -33.45 26.12 23.64
CA ASP A 16 -33.25 27.56 23.76
C ASP A 16 -32.17 27.86 24.81
N SER A 17 -31.65 29.09 24.83
CA SER A 17 -30.59 29.52 25.76
C SER A 17 -31.08 29.80 27.19
N SER A 18 -32.26 29.32 27.60
CA SER A 18 -32.87 29.59 28.92
C SER A 18 -32.92 28.39 29.88
N GLY A 19 -32.56 27.18 29.44
CA GLY A 19 -32.40 26.03 30.34
C GLY A 19 -33.69 25.49 30.96
N ALA A 20 -34.87 25.80 30.42
CA ALA A 20 -36.15 25.21 30.82
C ALA A 20 -36.63 24.18 29.79
N GLY A 21 -36.82 22.93 30.22
CA GLY A 21 -37.37 21.87 29.39
C GLY A 21 -38.83 22.13 29.05
N VAL A 22 -39.09 22.56 27.81
CA VAL A 22 -40.44 22.72 27.25
C VAL A 22 -40.69 21.59 26.25
N THR A 23 -41.56 20.64 26.61
CA THR A 23 -42.09 19.64 25.68
C THR A 23 -43.24 20.26 24.88
N THR A 24 -42.93 21.04 23.84
CA THR A 24 -43.94 21.41 22.84
C THR A 24 -43.97 20.34 21.77
N SER A 25 -44.98 19.47 21.82
CA SER A 25 -45.38 18.65 20.67
C SER A 25 -45.69 19.56 19.48
N VAL A 26 -44.97 19.38 18.38
CA VAL A 26 -45.22 20.11 17.13
C VAL A 26 -46.65 19.79 16.64
N PRO A 27 -47.48 20.79 16.27
CA PRO A 27 -48.78 20.53 15.66
C PRO A 27 -48.60 19.79 14.33
N ALA A 28 -49.38 18.73 14.11
CA ALA A 28 -49.27 17.77 13.01
C ALA A 28 -49.49 18.34 11.58
N ASN A 29 -49.69 19.66 11.43
CA ASN A 29 -50.07 20.31 10.17
C ASN A 29 -49.12 21.46 9.73
N GLY A 30 -47.90 21.53 10.27
CA GLY A 30 -46.85 22.37 9.66
C GLY A 30 -46.34 21.76 8.33
N PRO A 31 -45.80 22.53 7.38
CA PRO A 31 -45.21 21.96 6.18
C PRO A 31 -44.15 20.93 6.60
N LEU A 32 -44.34 19.68 6.15
CA LEU A 32 -43.40 18.59 6.39
C LEU A 32 -41.98 19.07 6.09
N PRO A 33 -40.97 18.79 6.93
CA PRO A 33 -39.59 19.08 6.57
C PRO A 33 -39.31 18.43 5.22
N ALA A 34 -38.78 19.22 4.27
CA ALA A 34 -38.58 18.82 2.89
C ALA A 34 -37.99 17.40 2.81
N SER A 35 -38.77 16.45 2.27
CA SER A 35 -38.32 15.08 2.07
C SER A 35 -37.15 15.10 1.08
N CYS A 36 -35.96 14.76 1.56
CA CYS A 36 -34.78 14.75 0.70
C CYS A 36 -34.87 13.59 -0.29
N THR A 37 -34.66 13.91 -1.56
CA THR A 37 -34.60 12.90 -2.61
C THR A 37 -33.37 12.01 -2.40
N ALA A 38 -33.53 10.70 -2.62
CA ALA A 38 -32.43 9.76 -2.52
C ALA A 38 -31.54 9.79 -3.77
N LEU A 39 -30.22 9.66 -3.59
CA LEU A 39 -29.29 9.42 -4.69
C LEU A 39 -29.45 7.99 -5.25
N SER A 40 -29.38 7.85 -6.57
CA SER A 40 -29.15 6.58 -7.25
C SER A 40 -27.64 6.31 -7.33
N ALA A 41 -27.24 5.11 -6.91
CA ALA A 41 -25.82 4.71 -6.86
C ALA A 41 -25.70 3.19 -7.02
N PRO A 42 -24.94 2.69 -8.02
CA PRO A 42 -24.62 1.28 -8.14
C PRO A 42 -23.62 0.85 -7.05
N VAL A 43 -23.43 -0.46 -6.89
CA VAL A 43 -22.33 -0.98 -6.08
C VAL A 43 -21.02 -0.73 -6.85
N PRO A 44 -20.04 -0.03 -6.26
CA PRO A 44 -18.77 0.23 -6.92
C PRO A 44 -17.96 -1.05 -7.04
N THR A 45 -17.06 -1.09 -8.02
CA THR A 45 -16.05 -2.14 -8.14
C THR A 45 -14.66 -1.57 -7.92
N SER A 46 -13.69 -2.43 -7.63
CA SER A 46 -12.27 -2.05 -7.58
C SER A 46 -11.48 -2.92 -8.54
N THR A 47 -10.65 -2.31 -9.38
CA THR A 47 -9.79 -3.01 -10.33
C THR A 47 -8.33 -2.95 -9.90
N GLY A 48 -7.53 -3.93 -10.34
CA GLY A 48 -6.10 -4.07 -10.02
C GLY A 48 -5.78 -5.33 -9.22
N THR A 49 -4.50 -5.58 -9.01
CA THR A 49 -4.01 -6.75 -8.26
C THR A 49 -3.74 -6.37 -6.81
N ALA A 50 -4.29 -7.14 -5.87
CA ALA A 50 -4.02 -6.99 -4.44
C ALA A 50 -2.60 -7.49 -4.10
N LYS A 51 -1.60 -6.64 -4.37
CA LYS A 51 -0.18 -6.93 -4.14
C LYS A 51 0.56 -5.68 -3.69
N VAL A 52 1.45 -5.80 -2.72
CA VAL A 52 2.23 -4.63 -2.23
C VAL A 52 2.98 -3.96 -3.39
N GLY A 53 2.85 -2.64 -3.47
CA GLY A 53 3.43 -1.82 -4.53
C GLY A 53 2.56 -1.67 -5.79
N SER A 54 1.53 -2.49 -5.95
CA SER A 54 0.51 -2.32 -7.00
C SER A 54 -0.52 -1.23 -6.61
N THR A 55 -1.30 -0.79 -7.59
CA THR A 55 -2.38 0.18 -7.41
C THR A 55 -3.74 -0.49 -7.58
N LEU A 56 -4.69 -0.12 -6.74
CA LEU A 56 -6.10 -0.39 -6.93
C LEU A 56 -6.81 0.89 -7.38
N THR A 57 -7.77 0.74 -8.28
CA THR A 57 -8.58 1.85 -8.79
C THR A 57 -10.04 1.60 -8.46
N ALA A 58 -10.66 2.57 -7.78
CA ALA A 58 -12.09 2.55 -7.49
C ALA A 58 -12.88 2.94 -8.73
N VAL A 59 -13.89 2.15 -9.07
CA VAL A 59 -14.82 2.40 -10.16
C VAL A 59 -16.20 2.65 -9.53
N PRO A 60 -16.59 3.91 -9.33
CA PRO A 60 -17.80 4.27 -8.57
C PRO A 60 -19.12 3.99 -9.32
N GLY A 61 -19.05 3.75 -10.64
CA GLY A 61 -20.22 3.70 -11.51
C GLY A 61 -20.90 5.06 -11.69
N THR A 62 -22.08 5.06 -12.31
CA THR A 62 -22.84 6.30 -12.58
C THR A 62 -23.73 6.67 -11.40
N TRP A 63 -23.48 7.83 -10.80
CA TRP A 63 -24.29 8.38 -9.71
C TRP A 63 -25.30 9.37 -10.25
N GLY A 64 -26.53 9.35 -9.72
CA GLY A 64 -27.60 10.19 -10.19
C GLY A 64 -28.50 10.70 -9.06
N PRO A 65 -29.22 11.80 -9.31
CA PRO A 65 -29.15 12.67 -10.48
C PRO A 65 -27.88 13.54 -10.47
N ALA A 66 -27.24 13.74 -11.63
CA ALA A 66 -26.02 14.53 -11.74
C ALA A 66 -26.24 16.04 -11.51
N PRO A 67 -25.20 16.81 -11.16
CA PRO A 67 -23.88 16.37 -10.69
C PRO A 67 -23.93 15.86 -9.24
N VAL A 68 -23.11 14.85 -8.92
CA VAL A 68 -22.93 14.31 -7.56
C VAL A 68 -21.44 14.38 -7.21
N ALA A 69 -21.11 14.96 -6.05
CA ALA A 69 -19.73 14.99 -5.57
C ALA A 69 -19.38 13.65 -4.92
N LEU A 70 -18.27 13.02 -5.34
CA LEU A 70 -17.84 11.72 -4.85
C LEU A 70 -16.60 11.84 -3.97
N THR A 71 -16.62 11.13 -2.86
CA THR A 71 -15.48 10.95 -1.95
C THR A 71 -15.20 9.46 -1.79
N TYR A 72 -13.93 9.12 -1.55
CA TYR A 72 -13.50 7.73 -1.40
C TYR A 72 -12.91 7.54 -0.01
N GLN A 73 -13.00 6.32 0.51
CA GLN A 73 -12.26 5.90 1.68
C GLN A 73 -11.87 4.44 1.50
N TRP A 74 -10.56 4.18 1.40
CA TRP A 74 -10.04 2.82 1.40
C TRP A 74 -9.98 2.26 2.82
N LYS A 75 -10.27 0.98 2.95
CA LYS A 75 -10.25 0.26 4.23
C LYS A 75 -9.44 -1.02 4.08
N ALA A 76 -8.77 -1.43 5.15
CA ALA A 76 -8.07 -2.69 5.27
C ALA A 76 -8.69 -3.52 6.40
N ASN A 77 -9.14 -4.74 6.10
CA ASN A 77 -9.92 -5.58 7.02
C ASN A 77 -11.08 -4.80 7.70
N GLY A 78 -11.76 -3.93 6.94
CA GLY A 78 -12.87 -3.11 7.44
C GLY A 78 -12.48 -1.83 8.19
N VAL A 79 -11.20 -1.62 8.51
CA VAL A 79 -10.70 -0.41 9.19
C VAL A 79 -10.24 0.64 8.18
N ALA A 80 -10.63 1.90 8.36
CA ALA A 80 -10.22 2.99 7.48
C ALA A 80 -8.69 3.18 7.45
N ILE A 81 -8.15 3.31 6.25
CA ILE A 81 -6.74 3.65 6.05
C ILE A 81 -6.62 5.17 6.05
N THR A 82 -5.90 5.71 7.03
CA THR A 82 -5.72 7.16 7.18
C THR A 82 -5.14 7.78 5.92
N GLY A 83 -5.78 8.85 5.42
CA GLY A 83 -5.37 9.59 4.23
C GLY A 83 -5.67 8.91 2.88
N ALA A 84 -6.24 7.70 2.88
CA ALA A 84 -6.56 6.98 1.64
C ALA A 84 -7.94 7.39 1.10
N THR A 85 -8.04 8.62 0.61
CA THR A 85 -9.30 9.23 0.14
C THR A 85 -9.37 9.46 -1.37
N ALA A 86 -8.33 9.07 -2.11
CA ALA A 86 -8.29 9.15 -3.56
C ALA A 86 -8.95 7.94 -4.23
N ALA A 87 -9.40 8.11 -5.48
CA ALA A 87 -9.93 7.02 -6.29
C ALA A 87 -8.87 5.94 -6.60
N ILE A 88 -7.59 6.31 -6.62
CA ILE A 88 -6.46 5.42 -6.84
C ILE A 88 -5.72 5.24 -5.51
N TYR A 89 -5.47 3.98 -5.13
CA TYR A 89 -4.73 3.64 -3.92
C TYR A 89 -3.53 2.75 -4.23
N LYS A 90 -2.33 3.22 -3.88
CA LYS A 90 -1.11 2.41 -3.93
C LYS A 90 -0.99 1.58 -2.65
N ILE A 91 -0.93 0.27 -2.80
CA ILE A 91 -0.91 -0.66 -1.68
C ILE A 91 0.44 -0.59 -0.97
N ALA A 92 0.41 -0.16 0.30
CA ALA A 92 1.58 -0.10 1.17
C ALA A 92 1.89 -1.46 1.82
N ALA A 93 3.13 -1.63 2.29
CA ALA A 93 3.58 -2.84 2.99
C ALA A 93 2.73 -3.16 4.24
N ALA A 94 2.19 -2.14 4.92
CA ALA A 94 1.33 -2.30 6.09
C ALA A 94 -0.01 -3.01 5.81
N GLN A 95 -0.35 -3.17 4.52
CA GLN A 95 -1.57 -3.87 4.10
C GLN A 95 -1.33 -5.33 3.70
N LEU A 96 -0.09 -5.82 3.79
CA LEU A 96 0.23 -7.21 3.51
C LEU A 96 -0.67 -8.17 4.30
N GLY A 97 -1.26 -9.15 3.61
CA GLY A 97 -2.16 -10.16 4.19
C GLY A 97 -3.57 -9.66 4.53
N LYS A 98 -3.87 -8.37 4.36
CA LYS A 98 -5.20 -7.81 4.62
C LYS A 98 -6.04 -7.81 3.35
N THR A 99 -7.37 -7.84 3.49
CA THR A 99 -8.29 -7.55 2.38
C THR A 99 -8.53 -6.06 2.29
N LEU A 100 -8.66 -5.53 1.07
CA LEU A 100 -8.94 -4.12 0.84
C LEU A 100 -10.36 -3.93 0.33
N THR A 101 -11.01 -2.88 0.81
CA THR A 101 -12.31 -2.41 0.31
C THR A 101 -12.25 -0.90 0.09
N VAL A 102 -13.13 -0.39 -0.76
CA VAL A 102 -13.32 1.06 -0.94
C VAL A 102 -14.79 1.40 -0.71
N THR A 103 -15.03 2.39 0.14
CA THR A 103 -16.34 3.02 0.30
C THR A 103 -16.37 4.31 -0.53
N VAL A 104 -17.35 4.42 -1.42
CA VAL A 104 -17.64 5.62 -2.21
C VAL A 104 -18.84 6.30 -1.59
N THR A 105 -18.71 7.59 -1.28
CA THR A 105 -19.78 8.41 -0.71
C THR A 105 -20.11 9.55 -1.66
N GLY A 106 -21.37 9.63 -2.07
CA GLY A 106 -21.89 10.69 -2.92
C GLY A 106 -22.70 11.71 -2.12
N THR A 107 -22.46 12.99 -2.38
CA THR A 107 -23.17 14.12 -1.78
C THR A 107 -23.72 15.05 -2.86
N LYS A 108 -24.94 15.57 -2.62
CA LYS A 108 -25.59 16.57 -3.46
C LYS A 108 -26.55 17.41 -2.61
N THR A 109 -26.52 18.72 -2.78
CA THR A 109 -27.41 19.64 -2.05
C THR A 109 -28.87 19.30 -2.30
N GLY A 110 -29.67 19.18 -1.23
CA GLY A 110 -31.07 18.76 -1.30
C GLY A 110 -31.29 17.24 -1.41
N TYR A 111 -30.23 16.44 -1.37
CA TYR A 111 -30.29 14.97 -1.40
C TYR A 111 -29.66 14.38 -0.14
N THR A 112 -30.16 13.22 0.26
CA THR A 112 -29.56 12.44 1.34
C THR A 112 -28.22 11.86 0.88
N THR A 113 -27.17 12.07 1.68
CA THR A 113 -25.85 11.47 1.44
C THR A 113 -25.96 9.95 1.38
N LYS A 114 -25.28 9.33 0.41
CA LYS A 114 -25.34 7.88 0.21
C LYS A 114 -23.94 7.31 0.07
N SER A 115 -23.69 6.18 0.72
CA SER A 115 -22.42 5.46 0.64
C SER A 115 -22.63 4.04 0.14
N LYS A 116 -21.70 3.56 -0.70
CA LYS A 116 -21.64 2.18 -1.19
C LYS A 116 -20.21 1.66 -1.05
N THR A 117 -20.08 0.41 -0.65
CA THR A 117 -18.77 -0.24 -0.46
C THR A 117 -18.58 -1.33 -1.52
N ALA A 118 -17.40 -1.35 -2.14
CA ALA A 118 -17.04 -2.38 -3.11
C ALA A 118 -16.82 -3.73 -2.41
N THR A 119 -16.90 -4.80 -3.20
CA THR A 119 -16.49 -6.14 -2.73
C THR A 119 -15.03 -6.13 -2.30
N ALA A 120 -14.72 -6.91 -1.28
CA ALA A 120 -13.35 -7.01 -0.79
C ALA A 120 -12.45 -7.68 -1.83
N THR A 121 -11.21 -7.19 -1.94
CA THR A 121 -10.18 -7.87 -2.72
C THR A 121 -9.77 -9.18 -2.03
N ALA A 122 -9.07 -10.04 -2.78
CA ALA A 122 -8.24 -11.07 -2.15
C ALA A 122 -7.24 -10.45 -1.15
N ALA A 123 -6.73 -11.28 -0.24
CA ALA A 123 -5.68 -10.85 0.68
C ALA A 123 -4.46 -10.33 -0.09
N VAL A 124 -3.92 -9.20 0.34
CA VAL A 124 -2.78 -8.56 -0.32
C VAL A 124 -1.56 -9.47 -0.27
N ALA A 125 -1.05 -9.85 -1.44
CA ALA A 125 0.15 -10.64 -1.60
C ALA A 125 1.44 -9.80 -1.47
N PRO A 126 2.59 -10.41 -1.15
CA PRO A 126 3.88 -9.74 -1.18
C PRO A 126 4.20 -9.17 -2.55
N GLY A 127 4.83 -7.99 -2.56
CA GLY A 127 5.46 -7.42 -3.74
C GLY A 127 6.62 -8.29 -4.25
N THR A 128 7.07 -8.06 -5.48
CA THR A 128 8.22 -8.78 -6.05
C THR A 128 9.35 -7.80 -6.32
N LEU A 129 10.57 -8.17 -5.91
CA LEU A 129 11.77 -7.39 -6.25
C LEU A 129 12.17 -7.61 -7.71
N GLY A 130 12.31 -6.50 -8.42
CA GLY A 130 12.65 -6.40 -9.84
C GLY A 130 12.89 -4.92 -10.22
N PRO A 131 13.98 -4.59 -10.94
CA PRO A 131 15.07 -5.47 -11.37
C PRO A 131 15.88 -6.05 -10.21
N ALA A 132 16.58 -7.17 -10.46
CA ALA A 132 17.50 -7.84 -9.54
C ALA A 132 18.54 -8.62 -10.37
N PRO A 133 19.50 -7.91 -10.99
CA PRO A 133 20.47 -8.51 -11.91
C PRO A 133 21.47 -9.41 -11.17
N VAL A 134 22.16 -10.26 -11.93
CA VAL A 134 23.28 -11.04 -11.42
C VAL A 134 24.43 -10.06 -11.08
N PRO A 135 24.98 -10.09 -9.86
CA PRO A 135 26.07 -9.20 -9.48
C PRO A 135 27.37 -9.58 -10.20
N THR A 136 28.24 -8.61 -10.40
CA THR A 136 29.61 -8.84 -10.89
C THR A 136 30.63 -8.58 -9.79
N ILE A 137 31.83 -9.14 -9.93
CA ILE A 137 32.95 -8.90 -9.03
C ILE A 137 34.03 -8.15 -9.81
N THR A 138 34.55 -7.08 -9.25
CA THR A 138 35.71 -6.34 -9.79
C THR A 138 36.90 -6.43 -8.83
N GLY A 139 38.11 -6.26 -9.37
CA GLY A 139 39.37 -6.37 -8.63
C GLY A 139 40.23 -7.54 -9.08
N THR A 140 41.44 -7.63 -8.53
CA THR A 140 42.40 -8.69 -8.86
C THR A 140 42.24 -9.87 -7.90
N ALA A 141 42.10 -11.08 -8.46
CA ALA A 141 42.02 -12.34 -7.73
C ALA A 141 43.40 -12.75 -7.18
N LYS A 142 43.96 -11.97 -6.25
CA LYS A 142 45.26 -12.21 -5.64
C LYS A 142 45.18 -12.04 -4.12
N VAL A 143 45.87 -12.89 -3.36
CA VAL A 143 45.96 -12.76 -1.90
C VAL A 143 46.44 -11.36 -1.51
N GLY A 144 45.74 -10.75 -0.55
CA GLY A 144 46.00 -9.38 -0.10
C GLY A 144 45.33 -8.29 -0.94
N SER A 145 44.90 -8.58 -2.17
CA SER A 145 44.08 -7.68 -2.99
C SER A 145 42.63 -7.62 -2.49
N THR A 146 41.90 -6.64 -2.99
CA THR A 146 40.51 -6.39 -2.61
C THR A 146 39.59 -6.65 -3.80
N LEU A 147 38.49 -7.35 -3.54
CA LEU A 147 37.40 -7.54 -4.48
C LEU A 147 36.21 -6.66 -4.08
N THR A 148 35.51 -6.13 -5.08
CA THR A 148 34.31 -5.32 -4.89
C THR A 148 33.12 -5.97 -5.58
N ALA A 149 32.04 -6.18 -4.84
CA ALA A 149 30.78 -6.65 -5.37
C ALA A 149 30.00 -5.49 -6.00
N VAL A 150 29.60 -5.67 -7.26
CA VAL A 150 28.75 -4.71 -7.99
C VAL A 150 27.37 -5.33 -8.14
N PRO A 151 26.38 -4.94 -7.30
CA PRO A 151 25.07 -5.59 -7.26
C PRO A 151 24.13 -5.20 -8.41
N GLY A 152 24.46 -4.16 -9.17
CA GLY A 152 23.55 -3.53 -10.14
C GLY A 152 22.36 -2.83 -9.49
N THR A 153 21.37 -2.46 -10.29
CA THR A 153 20.17 -1.74 -9.81
C THR A 153 19.11 -2.70 -9.32
N TRP A 154 18.64 -2.49 -8.08
CA TRP A 154 17.57 -3.26 -7.47
C TRP A 154 16.31 -2.41 -7.31
N GLY A 155 15.15 -3.00 -7.61
CA GLY A 155 13.87 -2.31 -7.54
C GLY A 155 12.75 -3.13 -6.94
N PRO A 156 11.61 -2.49 -6.60
CA PRO A 156 11.44 -1.03 -6.54
C PRO A 156 12.17 -0.42 -5.33
N ALA A 157 12.78 0.76 -5.47
CA ALA A 157 13.54 1.41 -4.39
C ALA A 157 12.67 1.91 -3.21
N PRO A 158 13.24 2.11 -2.01
CA PRO A 158 14.56 1.64 -1.57
C PRO A 158 14.56 0.12 -1.34
N VAL A 159 15.69 -0.54 -1.65
CA VAL A 159 15.94 -1.96 -1.36
C VAL A 159 17.20 -2.06 -0.50
N VAL A 160 17.13 -2.81 0.59
CA VAL A 160 18.29 -3.05 1.46
C VAL A 160 19.04 -4.26 0.91
N LEU A 161 20.33 -4.07 0.61
CA LEU A 161 21.21 -5.11 0.08
C LEU A 161 22.15 -5.63 1.16
N THR A 162 22.32 -6.95 1.18
CA THR A 162 23.30 -7.65 2.02
C THR A 162 24.17 -8.56 1.15
N TYR A 163 25.39 -8.81 1.59
CA TYR A 163 26.38 -9.58 0.83
C TYR A 163 26.80 -10.80 1.64
N GLN A 164 27.21 -11.85 0.93
CA GLN A 164 27.91 -12.99 1.53
C GLN A 164 28.93 -13.49 0.51
N TRP A 165 30.21 -13.35 0.84
CA TRP A 165 31.28 -13.93 0.04
C TRP A 165 31.42 -15.42 0.32
N LYS A 166 31.73 -16.19 -0.71
CA LYS A 166 31.90 -17.64 -0.67
C LYS A 166 33.18 -18.04 -1.37
N ALA A 167 33.89 -19.01 -0.81
CA ALA A 167 35.06 -19.64 -1.41
C ALA A 167 34.72 -21.08 -1.80
N ASN A 168 34.90 -21.43 -3.08
CA ASN A 168 34.50 -22.73 -3.63
C ASN A 168 33.05 -23.11 -3.26
N GLY A 169 32.14 -22.13 -3.26
CA GLY A 169 30.73 -22.32 -2.90
C GLY A 169 30.41 -22.27 -1.39
N VAL A 170 31.40 -22.34 -0.50
CA VAL A 170 31.22 -22.31 0.95
C VAL A 170 31.28 -20.88 1.48
N ALA A 171 30.35 -20.49 2.35
CA ALA A 171 30.31 -19.16 2.96
C ALA A 171 31.57 -18.87 3.79
N ILE A 172 32.15 -17.68 3.58
CA ILE A 172 33.25 -17.17 4.39
C ILE A 172 32.63 -16.42 5.57
N THR A 173 32.83 -16.92 6.78
CA THR A 173 32.28 -16.32 8.01
C THR A 173 32.68 -14.85 8.14
N GLY A 174 31.71 -13.98 8.41
CA GLY A 174 31.91 -12.53 8.60
C GLY A 174 32.13 -11.73 7.31
N ALA A 175 32.25 -12.38 6.14
CA ALA A 175 32.45 -11.69 4.88
C ALA A 175 31.11 -11.20 4.29
N THR A 176 30.53 -10.18 4.92
CA THR A 176 29.19 -9.65 4.60
C THR A 176 29.18 -8.24 4.02
N ALA A 177 30.35 -7.64 3.86
CA ALA A 177 30.51 -6.33 3.22
C ALA A 177 30.55 -6.43 1.69
N ALA A 178 30.21 -5.34 1.00
CA ALA A 178 30.35 -5.22 -0.45
C ALA A 178 31.81 -5.34 -0.91
N ILE A 179 32.75 -5.01 -0.03
CA ILE A 179 34.19 -5.02 -0.27
C ILE A 179 34.79 -6.17 0.55
N TYR A 180 35.63 -7.00 -0.07
CA TYR A 180 36.29 -8.12 0.58
C TYR A 180 37.78 -8.15 0.29
N LYS A 181 38.61 -8.10 1.34
CA LYS A 181 40.05 -8.30 1.24
C LYS A 181 40.35 -9.79 1.25
N ILE A 182 41.06 -10.26 0.22
CA ILE A 182 41.37 -11.69 0.05
C ILE A 182 42.40 -12.11 1.11
N ALA A 183 41.97 -12.98 2.02
CA ALA A 183 42.85 -13.61 3.02
C ALA A 183 43.67 -14.77 2.41
N ALA A 184 44.83 -15.07 3.01
CA ALA A 184 45.71 -16.16 2.58
C ALA A 184 45.00 -17.53 2.55
N ALA A 185 44.03 -17.75 3.44
CA ALA A 185 43.19 -18.95 3.47
C ALA A 185 42.36 -19.18 2.19
N GLN A 186 42.29 -18.20 1.29
CA GLN A 186 41.58 -18.30 0.02
C GLN A 186 42.50 -18.58 -1.17
N LEU A 187 43.81 -18.72 -0.97
CA LEU A 187 44.76 -19.12 -2.02
C LEU A 187 44.31 -20.42 -2.69
N GLY A 188 44.33 -20.46 -4.02
CA GLY A 188 43.92 -21.62 -4.80
C GLY A 188 42.40 -21.84 -4.86
N LYS A 189 41.58 -20.98 -4.28
CA LYS A 189 40.11 -21.07 -4.34
C LYS A 189 39.54 -20.09 -5.38
N THR A 190 38.29 -20.27 -5.78
CA THR A 190 37.53 -19.25 -6.50
C THR A 190 36.56 -18.56 -5.54
N LEU A 191 36.32 -17.27 -5.76
CA LEU A 191 35.40 -16.49 -4.95
C LEU A 191 34.11 -16.18 -5.73
N THR A 192 32.98 -16.22 -5.02
CA THR A 192 31.68 -15.75 -5.50
C THR A 192 31.07 -14.84 -4.43
N VAL A 193 30.17 -13.95 -4.84
CA VAL A 193 29.38 -13.14 -3.90
C VAL A 193 27.90 -13.37 -4.15
N THR A 194 27.16 -13.70 -3.09
CA THR A 194 25.70 -13.69 -3.10
C THR A 194 25.21 -12.35 -2.57
N VAL A 195 24.44 -11.62 -3.39
CA VAL A 195 23.75 -10.39 -3.02
C VAL A 195 22.28 -10.72 -2.74
N THR A 196 21.78 -10.33 -1.57
CA THR A 196 20.39 -10.51 -1.16
C THR A 196 19.72 -9.16 -0.94
N GLY A 197 18.64 -8.90 -1.69
CA GLY A 197 17.83 -7.71 -1.55
C GLY A 197 16.57 -7.98 -0.73
N THR A 198 16.27 -7.05 0.18
CA THR A 198 15.10 -7.08 1.06
C THR A 198 14.36 -5.75 1.00
N LYS A 199 13.02 -5.82 1.10
CA LYS A 199 12.15 -4.65 1.20
C LYS A 199 10.88 -5.02 1.94
N ALA A 200 10.43 -4.17 2.85
CA ALA A 200 9.21 -4.42 3.63
C ALA A 200 8.00 -4.65 2.73
N GLY A 201 7.30 -5.77 2.96
CA GLY A 201 6.14 -6.18 2.15
C GLY A 201 6.48 -6.80 0.79
N TYR A 202 7.75 -7.07 0.50
CA TYR A 202 8.20 -7.74 -0.74
C TYR A 202 8.87 -9.07 -0.42
N THR A 203 8.78 -10.02 -1.34
CA THR A 203 9.53 -11.27 -1.29
C THR A 203 11.04 -11.00 -1.45
N THR A 204 11.84 -11.48 -0.49
CA THR A 204 13.31 -11.45 -0.55
C THR A 204 13.83 -12.14 -1.79
N LYS A 205 14.90 -11.61 -2.39
CA LYS A 205 15.50 -12.17 -3.59
C LYS A 205 17.02 -12.15 -3.49
N SER A 206 17.67 -13.21 -3.97
CA SER A 206 19.12 -13.34 -3.95
C SER A 206 19.67 -13.68 -5.33
N LYS A 207 20.88 -13.17 -5.62
CA LYS A 207 21.62 -13.44 -6.84
C LYS A 207 23.09 -13.67 -6.51
N THR A 208 23.69 -14.68 -7.13
CA THR A 208 25.11 -15.01 -6.94
C THR A 208 25.87 -14.68 -8.21
N SER A 209 27.04 -14.06 -8.06
CA SER A 209 27.92 -13.74 -9.18
C SER A 209 28.48 -14.99 -9.86
N ALA A 210 29.05 -14.81 -11.05
CA ALA A 210 30.02 -15.75 -11.57
C ALA A 210 31.24 -15.87 -10.62
N ALA A 211 31.93 -17.01 -10.67
CA ALA A 211 33.16 -17.21 -9.92
C ALA A 211 34.31 -16.37 -10.49
N THR A 212 35.18 -15.87 -9.63
CA THR A 212 36.46 -15.31 -10.05
C THR A 212 37.34 -16.40 -10.66
N VAL A 213 38.41 -15.98 -11.35
CA VAL A 213 39.56 -16.87 -11.55
C VAL A 213 40.12 -17.33 -10.19
N GLN A 214 40.91 -18.40 -10.22
CA GLN A 214 41.55 -18.92 -9.02
C GLN A 214 42.43 -17.85 -8.37
N ILE A 215 42.32 -17.70 -7.05
CA ILE A 215 43.14 -16.76 -6.29
C ILE A 215 44.60 -17.20 -6.34
N VAL A 216 45.48 -16.28 -6.77
CA VAL A 216 46.94 -16.42 -6.77
C VAL A 216 47.65 -15.66 -5.65
#